data_AF-A0A382UVX3-F1
#
_entry.id   AF-A0A382UVX3-F1
#
_cell.length_a   1.000
_cell.length_b   1.000
_cell.length_c   1.000
_cell.angle_alpha   90.00
_cell.angle_beta   90.00
_cell.angle_gamma   90.00
#
_symmetry.space_group_name_H-M   'P 1'
#
loop_
_entity.id
_entity.type
_entity.pdbx_description
1 polymer ?
#
loop_
_entity_poly.entity_id
_entity_poly.type
_entity_poly.pdbx_seq_one_letter_code
_entity_poly.pdbx_strand_id
1 'polypeptide(L)' 'VVEELGGSNPRLRRIRRLARDRSYRWTEARYVVEGPTLVGEAMAAGLDVEQVLVPVSAASHDLVAAAQS' A
#
# COMPACT_ATOMS: atom_id res chain seq x y z
N VAL A 1 -6.76 5.12 9.96
CA VAL A 1 -6.96 4.10 11.03
C VAL A 1 -6.09 2.91 10.72
N VAL A 2 -5.39 2.34 11.70
CA VAL A 2 -4.60 1.12 11.52
C VAL A 2 -5.49 -0.09 11.83
N GLU A 3 -5.51 -1.06 10.92
CA GLU A 3 -6.31 -2.27 11.01
C GLU A 3 -5.46 -3.45 10.55
N GLU A 4 -5.46 -4.54 11.31
CA GLU A 4 -4.84 -5.80 10.87
C GLU A 4 -5.78 -6.53 9.90
N LEU A 5 -5.25 -6.96 8.75
CA LEU A 5 -6.03 -7.61 7.71
C LEU A 5 -5.69 -9.10 7.62
N GLY A 6 -6.71 -9.96 7.76
CA GLY A 6 -6.57 -11.38 7.49
C GLY A 6 -6.26 -11.68 6.02
N GLY A 7 -5.58 -12.81 5.73
CA GLY A 7 -5.07 -13.13 4.39
C GLY A 7 -6.10 -13.23 3.25
N SER A 8 -7.38 -13.47 3.60
CA SER A 8 -8.53 -13.53 2.69
C SER A 8 -9.23 -12.19 2.48
N ASN A 9 -8.79 -11.13 3.16
CA ASN A 9 -9.42 -9.81 3.09
C ASN A 9 -9.48 -9.30 1.62
N PRO A 10 -10.65 -8.81 1.15
CA PRO A 10 -10.79 -8.31 -0.23
C PRO A 10 -9.80 -7.22 -0.61
N ARG A 11 -9.37 -6.36 0.34
CA ARG A 11 -8.35 -5.33 0.10
C ARG A 11 -6.99 -5.94 -0.27
N LEU A 12 -6.58 -7.00 0.43
CA LEU A 12 -5.35 -7.74 0.09
C LEU A 12 -5.45 -8.43 -1.28
N ARG A 13 -6.64 -8.97 -1.63
CA ARG A 13 -6.88 -9.53 -2.97
C ARG A 13 -6.76 -8.47 -4.06
N ARG A 14 -7.32 -7.28 -3.84
CA ARG A 14 -7.21 -6.14 -4.78
C ARG A 14 -5.75 -5.74 -4.99
N ILE A 15 -4.95 -5.58 -3.94
CA ILE A 15 -3.53 -5.21 -4.07
C ILE A 15 -2.72 -6.28 -4.80
N ARG A 16 -2.90 -7.57 -4.46
CA ARG A 16 -2.25 -8.67 -5.18
C ARG A 16 -2.59 -8.68 -6.66
N ARG A 17 -3.83 -8.30 -7.01
CA ARG A 17 -4.27 -8.17 -8.40
C ARG A 17 -3.64 -6.96 -9.08
N LEU A 18 -3.64 -5.78 -8.44
CA LEU A 18 -2.98 -4.56 -8.96
C LEU A 18 -1.49 -4.81 -9.26
N ALA A 19 -0.79 -5.59 -8.43
CA ALA A 19 0.62 -5.93 -8.66
C ALA A 19 0.83 -6.76 -9.94
N ARG A 20 -0.11 -7.64 -10.30
CA ARG A 20 0.08 -8.66 -11.34
C ARG A 20 -0.66 -8.38 -12.65
N ASP A 21 -1.77 -7.66 -12.62
CA ASP A 21 -2.70 -7.52 -13.74
C ASP A 21 -2.62 -6.10 -14.33
N ARG A 22 -1.99 -5.98 -15.51
CA ARG A 22 -1.81 -4.70 -16.21
C ARG A 22 -3.14 -4.07 -16.62
N SER A 23 -4.07 -4.85 -17.15
CA SER A 23 -5.37 -4.33 -17.58
C SER A 23 -6.17 -3.84 -16.38
N TYR A 24 -6.10 -4.56 -15.26
CA TYR A 24 -6.74 -4.13 -14.02
C TYR A 24 -6.18 -2.81 -13.48
N ARG A 25 -4.85 -2.59 -13.54
CA ARG A 25 -4.27 -1.27 -13.19
C ARG A 25 -4.82 -0.14 -14.06
N TRP A 26 -4.98 -0.39 -15.36
CA TRP A 26 -5.56 0.60 -16.28
C TRP A 26 -7.01 0.90 -15.95
N THR A 27 -7.83 -0.13 -15.73
CA THR A 27 -9.25 0.05 -15.37
C THR A 27 -9.42 0.77 -14.04
N GLU A 28 -8.62 0.43 -13.02
CA GLU A 28 -8.70 1.05 -11.70
C GLU A 28 -8.02 2.42 -11.64
N ALA A 29 -7.21 2.78 -12.64
CA ALA A 29 -6.30 3.93 -12.60
C ALA A 29 -5.42 3.98 -11.33
N ARG A 30 -4.98 2.80 -10.87
CA ARG A 30 -4.19 2.62 -9.65
C ARG A 30 -3.07 1.60 -9.87
N TYR A 31 -2.03 1.69 -9.06
CA TYR A 31 -0.88 0.78 -9.10
C TYR A 31 -0.32 0.58 -7.69
N VAL A 32 0.62 -0.36 -7.55
CA VAL A 32 1.30 -0.66 -6.29
C VAL A 32 2.74 -0.15 -6.39
N VAL A 33 3.21 0.48 -5.32
CA VAL A 33 4.63 0.79 -5.09
C VAL A 33 5.11 -0.14 -3.98
N GLU A 34 6.25 -0.79 -4.20
CA GLU A 34 6.82 -1.75 -3.25
C GLU A 34 8.20 -1.31 -2.79
N GLY A 35 8.55 -1.63 -1.54
CA GLY A 35 9.82 -1.28 -0.93
C GLY A 35 9.73 -0.01 -0.07
N PRO A 36 10.33 -0.01 1.14
CA PRO A 36 10.16 1.09 2.10
C PRO A 36 10.67 2.44 1.56
N THR A 37 11.78 2.45 0.82
CA THR A 37 12.34 3.67 0.22
C THR A 37 11.36 4.29 -0.79
N LEU A 38 10.87 3.51 -1.76
CA LEU A 38 9.98 4.01 -2.80
C LEU A 38 8.62 4.46 -2.24
N VAL A 39 8.10 3.76 -1.23
CA VAL A 39 6.89 4.18 -0.53
C VAL A 39 7.11 5.52 0.19
N GLY A 40 8.23 5.68 0.89
CA GLY A 40 8.59 6.95 1.53
C GLY A 40 8.72 8.10 0.53
N GLU A 41 9.35 7.87 -0.62
CA GLU A 41 9.47 8.84 -1.69
C GLU A 41 8.11 9.22 -2.29
N ALA A 42 7.23 8.25 -2.54
CA ALA A 42 5.89 8.49 -3.04
C ALA A 42 5.05 9.37 -2.11
N MET A 43 5.17 9.14 -0.80
CA MET A 43 4.53 9.95 0.23
C MET A 43 5.11 11.36 0.30
N ALA A 44 6.44 11.48 0.34
CA ALA A 44 7.13 12.78 0.37
C ALA A 44 6.86 13.64 -0.86
N ALA A 45 6.64 13.00 -2.02
CA ALA A 45 6.25 13.66 -3.26
C ALA A 45 4.77 14.11 -3.30
N GLY A 46 3.97 13.78 -2.28
CA GLY A 46 2.56 14.17 -2.22
C GLY A 46 1.67 13.43 -3.23
N LEU A 47 2.05 12.22 -3.63
CA LEU A 47 1.17 11.38 -4.46
C LEU A 47 -0.08 10.97 -3.68
N ASP A 48 -1.18 10.73 -4.39
CA ASP A 48 -2.44 10.25 -3.79
C ASP A 48 -2.31 8.78 -3.34
N VAL A 49 -1.74 8.59 -2.15
CA VAL A 49 -1.54 7.28 -1.52
C VAL A 49 -2.82 6.85 -0.83
N GLU A 50 -3.54 5.91 -1.45
CA GLU A 50 -4.83 5.41 -0.94
C GLU A 50 -4.67 4.60 0.36
N GLN A 51 -3.63 3.76 0.45
CA GLN A 51 -3.35 2.91 1.61
C GLN A 51 -1.90 2.40 1.59
N VAL A 52 -1.33 2.21 2.76
CA VAL A 52 -0.02 1.56 2.96
C VAL A 52 -0.24 0.24 3.70
N LEU A 53 0.28 -0.86 3.13
CA LEU A 53 0.28 -2.16 3.79
C LEU A 53 1.68 -2.48 4.30
N VAL A 54 1.74 -2.88 5.57
CA VAL A 54 2.97 -3.35 6.21
C VAL A 54 2.73 -4.72 6.83
N PRO A 55 3.74 -5.62 6.85
CA PRO A 55 3.68 -6.80 7.71
C PRO A 55 3.46 -6.39 9.17
N VAL A 56 2.71 -7.19 9.93
CA VAL A 56 2.46 -6.91 11.37
C VAL A 56 3.77 -6.78 12.15
N SER A 57 4.80 -7.55 11.79
CA SER A 57 6.14 -7.48 12.37
C SER A 57 6.87 -6.15 12.12
N ALA A 58 6.39 -5.33 11.20
CA ALA A 58 6.95 -4.02 10.84
C ALA A 58 6.03 -2.85 11.26
N ALA A 59 5.04 -3.09 12.12
CA ALA A 59 4.09 -2.06 12.56
C ALA A 59 4.74 -0.87 13.28
N SER A 60 5.95 -1.04 13.84
CA SER A 60 6.73 0.02 14.51
C SER A 60 7.67 0.79 13.57
N HIS A 61 7.66 0.51 12.26
CA HIS A 61 8.54 1.19 11.31
C HIS A 61 8.11 2.66 11.11
N ASP A 62 9.07 3.59 10.97
CA ASP A 62 8.81 5.04 10.87
C ASP A 62 7.83 5.43 9.76
N LEU A 63 7.78 4.66 8.68
CA LEU A 63 6.82 4.80 7.59
C LEU A 63 5.36 4.68 8.04
N VAL A 64 5.08 3.88 9.07
CA VAL A 64 3.72 3.75 9.62
C VAL A 64 3.30 5.06 10.29
N ALA A 65 4.21 5.72 11.00
CA ALA A 65 3.95 7.03 11.60
C ALA A 65 3.73 8.10 10.52
N ALA A 66 4.54 8.09 9.46
CA ALA A 66 4.38 8.99 8.32
C ALA A 66 3.02 8.81 7.62
N ALA A 67 2.53 7.57 7.49
CA ALA A 67 1.24 7.25 6.86
C ALA A 67 0.00 7.59 7.69
N GLN A 68 0.17 7.97 8.95
CA GLN A 68 -0.91 8.37 9.85
C GLN A 68 -1.13 9.89 9.94
N SER A 69 -0.20 10.67 9.39
CA SER A 69 -0.18 12.15 9.45
C SER A 69 -1.05 12.76 8.35
#